data_AF-A0A173MIS7-F1
#
_entry.id   AF-A0A173MIS7-F1
#
_cell.length_a   1.000
_cell.length_b   1.000
_cell.length_c   1.000
_cell.angle_alpha   90.00
_cell.angle_beta   90.00
_cell.angle_gamma   90.00
#
_symmetry.space_group_name_H-M   'P 1'
#
loop_
_entity.id
_entity.type
_entity.pdbx_description
1 polymer ?
#
loop_
_entity_poly.entity_id
_entity_poly.type
_entity_poly.pdbx_seq_one_letter_code
_entity_poly.pdbx_strand_id
1 'polypeptide(L)'
;MKKYLVVILLLFTGITLTAFIISSTQQRFLVTRYGAKGDSNTVNTQAIQTAINNCSAKGGGVVVIPKGVFLSGALFLQKGVHLQIEKGGVLKGTTNPNDYPQVHTRWEGEEQVFTAAFLNINDQEGTCIYGEGTIDGSGDEWVKQYHRQKQSATPFPKVGRPRLICFQNCSNVRISHLQLHNQAVWCLHILYSHNVTVNHINITAQHNIPSSDGIDIDSSDSVHISNTFIDVNDDCISIKSGKDEDGRRVNKPSRNIIIDSCHFAYGHGGVAMGSEVSGGIHNVLISNCVIDSDNWAPIRFKSQPSRGGVVENITYQNITLHNTRKAFEFNMAWRMVGTIRKPAEVPTIVRNILIKNVSGTVQSAGDMSGLDNSPIQNVTFENCYIKATTGLSLNHVTGIDTTGLHVTLP
;
A
#
# COMPACT_ATOMS: atom_id res chain seq x y z
N MET A 1 5.03 -52.02 6.33
CA MET A 1 5.55 -50.74 6.86
C MET A 1 6.43 -50.09 5.80
N LYS A 2 5.86 -49.19 4.97
CA LYS A 2 6.63 -48.36 4.03
C LYS A 2 6.66 -46.95 4.60
N LYS A 3 7.83 -46.48 5.02
CA LYS A 3 8.05 -45.11 5.50
C LYS A 3 8.09 -44.19 4.28
N TYR A 4 7.16 -43.25 4.20
CA TYR A 4 7.23 -42.15 3.24
C TYR A 4 8.16 -41.09 3.82
N LEU A 5 9.28 -40.85 3.13
CA LEU A 5 10.20 -39.76 3.42
C LEU A 5 9.61 -38.49 2.78
N VAL A 6 9.00 -37.63 3.59
CA VAL A 6 8.57 -36.30 3.15
C VAL A 6 9.82 -35.42 3.11
N VAL A 7 10.32 -35.14 1.92
CA VAL A 7 11.38 -34.15 1.70
C VAL A 7 10.71 -32.78 1.63
N ILE A 8 10.79 -32.01 2.72
CA ILE A 8 10.44 -30.60 2.74
C ILE A 8 11.55 -29.85 2.02
N LEU A 9 11.31 -29.43 0.78
CA LEU A 9 12.21 -28.56 0.05
C LEU A 9 12.05 -27.12 0.58
N LEU A 10 12.85 -26.74 1.57
CA LEU A 10 13.01 -25.34 1.98
C LEU A 10 13.78 -24.59 0.89
N LEU A 11 13.06 -23.98 -0.05
CA LEU A 11 13.63 -22.96 -0.95
C LEU A 11 13.87 -21.68 -0.15
N PHE A 12 15.02 -21.61 0.53
CA PHE A 12 15.60 -20.35 0.98
C PHE A 12 16.07 -19.58 -0.26
N THR A 13 15.19 -18.77 -0.87
CA THR A 13 15.64 -17.67 -1.72
C THR A 13 16.29 -16.64 -0.81
N GLY A 14 17.62 -16.69 -0.72
CA GLY A 14 18.39 -15.69 0.01
C GLY A 14 18.11 -14.30 -0.55
N ILE A 15 17.33 -13.51 0.18
CA ILE A 15 17.31 -12.06 0.01
C ILE A 15 18.69 -11.61 0.49
N THR A 16 19.55 -11.28 -0.46
CA THR A 16 20.80 -10.61 -0.14
C THR A 16 20.44 -9.21 0.36
N LEU A 17 20.50 -9.00 1.68
CA LEU A 17 20.64 -7.67 2.26
C LEU A 17 21.98 -7.10 1.76
N THR A 18 22.01 -6.61 0.54
CA THR A 18 23.07 -5.73 0.09
C THR A 18 22.82 -4.40 0.77
N ALA A 19 23.57 -4.14 1.85
CA ALA A 19 23.70 -2.80 2.39
C ALA A 19 24.21 -1.91 1.24
N PHE A 20 23.32 -1.09 0.68
CA PHE A 20 23.72 -0.13 -0.34
C PHE A 20 24.45 1.00 0.37
N ILE A 21 25.77 1.01 0.24
CA ILE A 21 26.55 2.19 0.54
C ILE A 21 26.20 3.19 -0.55
N ILE A 22 25.36 4.19 -0.25
CA ILE A 22 25.31 5.41 -1.07
C ILE A 22 26.74 5.94 -1.04
N SER A 23 27.47 5.76 -2.13
CA SER A 23 28.82 6.30 -2.22
C SER A 23 28.75 7.79 -1.91
N SER A 24 29.56 8.26 -0.96
CA SER A 24 29.67 9.68 -0.60
C SER A 24 30.14 10.58 -1.77
N THR A 25 30.32 9.99 -2.95
CA THR A 25 30.76 10.59 -4.21
C THR A 25 29.62 10.91 -5.19
N GLN A 26 28.35 10.58 -4.90
CA GLN A 26 27.26 10.91 -5.83
C GLN A 26 27.05 12.44 -5.93
N GLN A 27 26.92 12.93 -7.17
CA GLN A 27 26.72 14.35 -7.43
C GLN A 27 25.38 14.83 -6.85
N ARG A 28 25.42 15.95 -6.13
CA ARG A 28 24.25 16.55 -5.46
C ARG A 28 23.68 17.74 -6.24
N PHE A 29 22.37 17.75 -6.41
CA PHE A 29 21.61 18.75 -7.16
C PHE A 29 20.61 19.42 -6.20
N LEU A 30 21.07 20.46 -5.49
CA LEU A 30 20.20 21.22 -4.58
C LEU A 30 19.18 22.02 -5.40
N VAL A 31 17.89 21.84 -5.12
CA VAL A 31 16.82 22.51 -5.87
C VAL A 31 16.87 24.04 -5.78
N THR A 32 17.44 24.59 -4.71
CA THR A 32 17.65 26.04 -4.55
C THR A 32 18.63 26.63 -5.56
N ARG A 33 19.58 25.83 -6.07
CA ARG A 33 20.48 26.24 -7.17
C ARG A 33 19.77 26.30 -8.53
N TYR A 34 18.55 25.78 -8.60
CA TYR A 34 17.68 25.81 -9.77
C TYR A 34 16.52 26.81 -9.61
N GLY A 35 16.58 27.66 -8.57
CA GLY A 35 15.60 28.72 -8.33
C GLY A 35 14.43 28.34 -7.44
N ALA A 36 14.40 27.12 -6.88
CA ALA A 36 13.36 26.72 -5.94
C ALA A 36 13.46 27.50 -4.62
N LYS A 37 12.34 27.98 -4.11
CA LYS A 37 12.21 28.75 -2.86
C LYS A 37 11.42 27.96 -1.83
N GLY A 38 12.03 27.72 -0.67
CA GLY A 38 11.42 27.00 0.45
C GLY A 38 10.57 27.89 1.35
N ASP A 39 9.72 28.75 0.76
CA ASP A 39 8.99 29.83 1.44
C ASP A 39 7.49 29.54 1.68
N SER A 40 7.06 28.30 1.47
CA SER A 40 5.66 27.82 1.57
C SER A 40 4.68 28.41 0.56
N ASN A 41 5.09 29.34 -0.30
CA ASN A 41 4.19 30.11 -1.16
C ASN A 41 4.51 29.96 -2.65
N THR A 42 5.80 29.95 -3.00
CA THR A 42 6.26 29.83 -4.38
C THR A 42 5.99 28.42 -4.90
N VAL A 43 5.32 28.30 -6.05
CA VAL A 43 5.18 27.02 -6.76
C VAL A 43 6.48 26.70 -7.50
N ASN A 44 7.15 25.64 -7.08
CA ASN A 44 8.52 25.29 -7.46
C ASN A 44 8.62 24.21 -8.54
N THR A 45 7.49 23.79 -9.14
CA THR A 45 7.42 22.64 -10.06
C THR A 45 8.50 22.67 -11.14
N GLN A 46 8.63 23.80 -11.84
CA GLN A 46 9.62 23.96 -12.91
C GLN A 46 11.06 23.92 -12.40
N ALA A 47 11.35 24.58 -11.28
CA ALA A 47 12.69 24.60 -10.69
C ALA A 47 13.13 23.20 -10.24
N ILE A 48 12.24 22.47 -9.56
CA ILE A 48 12.54 21.11 -9.07
C ILE A 48 12.66 20.13 -10.25
N GLN A 49 11.76 20.20 -11.23
CA GLN A 49 11.86 19.34 -12.42
C GLN A 49 13.12 19.64 -13.25
N THR A 50 13.56 20.89 -13.30
CA THR A 50 14.84 21.26 -13.94
C THR A 50 16.04 20.66 -13.21
N ALA A 51 16.01 20.62 -11.87
CA ALA A 51 17.04 19.94 -11.08
C ALA A 51 17.09 18.43 -11.38
N ILE A 52 15.92 17.78 -11.45
CA ILE A 52 15.77 16.36 -11.80
C ILE A 52 16.31 16.07 -13.20
N ASN A 53 15.87 16.84 -14.20
CA ASN A 53 16.28 16.64 -15.59
C ASN A 53 17.80 16.81 -15.74
N ASN A 54 18.39 17.84 -15.11
CA ASN A 54 19.83 18.06 -15.14
C ASN A 54 20.62 16.99 -14.38
N CYS A 55 20.07 16.46 -13.29
CA CYS A 55 20.66 15.33 -12.57
C CYS A 55 20.76 14.10 -13.47
N SER A 56 19.66 13.75 -14.15
CA SER A 56 19.62 12.62 -15.08
C SER A 56 20.57 12.83 -16.26
N ALA A 57 20.55 14.01 -16.88
CA ALA A 57 21.39 14.35 -18.03
C ALA A 57 22.90 14.28 -17.74
N LYS A 58 23.31 14.42 -16.47
CA LYS A 58 24.69 14.27 -16.02
C LYS A 58 25.07 12.84 -15.60
N GLY A 59 24.23 11.86 -15.91
CA GLY A 59 24.47 10.44 -15.60
C GLY A 59 23.90 9.98 -14.27
N GLY A 60 23.10 10.81 -13.59
CA GLY A 60 22.46 10.47 -12.32
C GLY A 60 23.12 11.17 -11.12
N GLY A 61 22.52 10.96 -9.95
CA GLY A 61 22.92 11.61 -8.70
C GLY A 61 21.74 11.80 -7.75
N VAL A 62 21.91 12.72 -6.80
CA VAL A 62 20.92 13.00 -5.75
C VAL A 62 20.34 14.39 -5.94
N VAL A 63 19.04 14.49 -6.22
CA VAL A 63 18.29 15.74 -6.10
C VAL A 63 17.93 15.95 -4.64
N VAL A 64 18.20 17.14 -4.12
CA VAL A 64 18.11 17.44 -2.68
C VAL A 64 17.09 18.53 -2.44
N ILE A 65 16.07 18.21 -1.63
CA ILE A 65 15.16 19.18 -1.01
C ILE A 65 15.73 19.53 0.37
N PRO A 66 16.33 20.73 0.55
CA PRO A 66 16.90 21.14 1.82
C PRO A 66 15.82 21.61 2.79
N LYS A 67 16.23 22.11 3.97
CA LYS A 67 15.33 22.77 4.92
C LYS A 67 14.49 23.87 4.27
N GLY A 68 13.18 23.88 4.55
CA GLY A 68 12.19 24.82 4.00
C GLY A 68 10.98 24.09 3.43
N VAL A 69 9.93 24.83 3.08
CA VAL A 69 8.71 24.26 2.49
C VAL A 69 8.64 24.61 1.01
N PHE A 70 8.75 23.58 0.17
CA PHE A 70 8.78 23.70 -1.28
C PHE A 70 7.46 23.21 -1.85
N LEU A 71 6.56 24.14 -2.17
CA LEU A 71 5.29 23.85 -2.80
C LEU A 71 5.52 23.44 -4.27
N SER A 72 4.88 22.38 -4.75
CA SER A 72 5.06 21.88 -6.13
C SER A 72 3.83 21.13 -6.65
N GLY A 73 3.64 21.16 -7.97
CA GLY A 73 2.82 20.23 -8.72
C GLY A 73 3.49 18.86 -8.88
N ALA A 74 2.93 18.03 -9.76
CA ALA A 74 3.47 16.71 -10.08
C ALA A 74 4.94 16.79 -10.56
N LEU A 75 5.78 15.90 -10.02
CA LEU A 75 7.17 15.72 -10.41
C LEU A 75 7.38 14.31 -10.96
N PHE A 76 8.31 14.20 -11.91
CA PHE A 76 8.65 12.97 -12.60
C PHE A 76 10.13 12.68 -12.41
N LEU A 77 10.46 11.68 -11.60
CA LEU A 77 11.85 11.24 -11.46
C LEU A 77 12.32 10.58 -12.75
N GLN A 78 13.59 10.80 -13.06
CA GLN A 78 14.22 10.38 -14.30
C GLN A 78 15.33 9.36 -14.00
N LYS A 79 15.86 8.74 -15.06
CA LYS A 79 16.92 7.71 -14.97
C LYS A 79 18.10 8.18 -14.13
N GLY A 80 18.52 7.33 -13.19
CA GLY A 80 19.68 7.55 -12.33
C GLY A 80 19.48 8.63 -11.27
N VAL A 81 18.27 9.18 -11.11
CA VAL A 81 17.99 10.20 -10.10
C VAL A 81 17.51 9.55 -8.82
N HIS A 82 18.20 9.86 -7.73
CA HIS A 82 17.72 9.64 -6.37
C HIS A 82 17.16 10.95 -5.80
N LEU A 83 16.18 10.87 -4.90
CA LEU A 83 15.59 12.03 -4.24
C LEU A 83 15.87 11.96 -2.74
N GLN A 84 16.50 13.01 -2.21
CA GLN A 84 16.71 13.18 -0.78
C GLN A 84 15.90 14.36 -0.24
N ILE A 85 15.07 14.11 0.77
CA ILE A 85 14.43 15.16 1.56
C ILE A 85 15.20 15.30 2.87
N GLU A 86 16.00 16.36 3.00
CA GLU A 86 16.79 16.58 4.21
C GLU A 86 15.90 16.88 5.43
N LYS A 87 16.46 16.71 6.62
CA LYS A 87 15.78 17.05 7.87
C LYS A 87 15.29 18.50 7.85
N GLY A 88 14.01 18.69 8.13
CA GLY A 88 13.34 20.00 8.09
C GLY A 88 13.01 20.51 6.68
N GLY A 89 13.30 19.72 5.64
CA GLY A 89 12.79 19.93 4.29
C GLY A 89 11.38 19.35 4.17
N VAL A 90 10.49 20.10 3.52
CA VAL A 90 9.12 19.69 3.23
C VAL A 90 8.88 19.87 1.74
N LEU A 91 8.60 18.78 1.03
CA LEU A 91 8.11 18.81 -0.33
C LEU A 91 6.58 18.70 -0.28
N LYS A 92 5.87 19.80 -0.53
CA LYS A 92 4.42 19.90 -0.34
C LYS A 92 3.70 19.99 -1.69
N GLY A 93 2.67 19.18 -1.89
CA GLY A 93 1.83 19.20 -3.08
C GLY A 93 0.92 20.42 -3.13
N THR A 94 0.71 21.00 -4.31
CA THR A 94 -0.33 22.03 -4.50
C THR A 94 -1.73 21.40 -4.47
N THR A 95 -2.75 22.25 -4.34
CA THR A 95 -4.15 21.84 -4.53
C THR A 95 -4.76 22.46 -5.79
N ASN A 96 -3.92 22.80 -6.77
CA ASN A 96 -4.36 23.24 -8.09
C ASN A 96 -4.38 22.02 -9.02
N PRO A 97 -5.54 21.55 -9.48
CA PRO A 97 -5.61 20.31 -10.26
C PRO A 97 -4.92 20.40 -11.63
N ASN A 98 -4.69 21.60 -12.15
CA ASN A 98 -3.91 21.81 -13.37
C ASN A 98 -2.41 21.54 -13.20
N ASP A 99 -1.92 21.45 -11.96
CA ASP A 99 -0.52 21.12 -11.67
C ASP A 99 -0.26 19.61 -11.74
N TYR A 100 -1.30 18.81 -12.02
CA TYR A 100 -1.26 17.35 -12.08
C TYR A 100 -1.76 16.88 -13.47
N PRO A 101 -0.86 16.58 -14.41
CA PRO A 101 -1.26 16.13 -15.74
C PRO A 101 -1.94 14.76 -15.67
N GLN A 102 -2.71 14.44 -16.72
CA GLN A 102 -3.25 13.09 -16.91
C GLN A 102 -2.15 12.16 -17.46
N VAL A 103 -2.07 10.95 -16.93
CA VAL A 103 -1.06 9.94 -17.28
C VAL A 103 -1.71 8.57 -17.43
N HIS A 104 -1.09 7.68 -18.22
CA HIS A 104 -1.46 6.28 -18.26
C HIS A 104 -0.98 5.57 -16.99
N THR A 105 -1.92 5.03 -16.23
CA THR A 105 -1.69 4.41 -14.92
C THR A 105 -2.83 3.43 -14.62
N ARG A 106 -2.76 2.71 -13.51
CA ARG A 106 -3.93 2.04 -12.92
C ARG A 106 -4.60 2.92 -11.86
N TRP A 107 -5.92 2.99 -11.82
CA TRP A 107 -6.69 3.61 -10.72
C TRP A 107 -7.83 2.67 -10.29
N GLU A 108 -7.97 2.44 -8.98
CA GLU A 108 -8.93 1.48 -8.39
C GLU A 108 -8.95 0.11 -9.11
N GLY A 109 -7.76 -0.37 -9.50
CA GLY A 109 -7.57 -1.68 -10.12
C GLY A 109 -7.74 -1.74 -11.64
N GLU A 110 -8.05 -0.64 -12.33
CA GLU A 110 -8.24 -0.61 -13.79
C GLU A 110 -7.19 0.27 -14.48
N GLU A 111 -6.50 -0.25 -15.51
CA GLU A 111 -5.62 0.52 -16.39
C GLU A 111 -6.42 1.58 -17.15
N GLN A 112 -6.07 2.85 -16.97
CA GLN A 112 -6.77 3.98 -17.57
C GLN A 112 -5.89 5.23 -17.61
N VAL A 113 -6.42 6.30 -18.21
CA VAL A 113 -5.85 7.63 -18.05
C VAL A 113 -6.39 8.22 -16.75
N PHE A 114 -5.50 8.60 -15.83
CA PHE A 114 -5.87 9.20 -14.55
C PHE A 114 -4.88 10.29 -14.16
N THR A 115 -5.17 10.98 -13.06
CA THR A 115 -4.33 12.07 -12.55
C THR A 115 -3.00 11.53 -12.06
N ALA A 116 -1.90 12.20 -12.45
CA ALA A 116 -0.56 11.88 -11.98
C ALA A 116 -0.50 11.89 -10.44
N ALA A 117 0.40 11.08 -9.87
CA ALA A 117 0.77 11.23 -8.47
C ALA A 117 1.52 12.56 -8.27
N PHE A 118 1.74 12.94 -7.01
CA PHE A 118 2.63 14.05 -6.71
C PHE A 118 4.08 13.72 -7.07
N LEU A 119 4.56 12.53 -6.70
CA LEU A 119 5.82 11.96 -7.19
C LEU A 119 5.57 10.76 -8.08
N ASN A 120 6.05 10.82 -9.33
CA ASN A 120 5.90 9.76 -10.32
C ASN A 120 7.28 9.18 -10.65
N ILE A 121 7.40 7.88 -10.52
CA ILE A 121 8.61 7.12 -10.83
C ILE A 121 8.17 6.00 -11.77
N ASN A 122 8.40 6.22 -13.06
CA ASN A 122 7.88 5.34 -14.11
C ASN A 122 9.04 4.74 -14.88
N ASP A 123 9.03 3.41 -15.05
CA ASP A 123 10.00 2.68 -15.86
C ASP A 123 11.46 2.91 -15.41
N GLN A 124 11.68 2.98 -14.09
CA GLN A 124 13.00 3.25 -13.50
C GLN A 124 13.61 2.03 -12.82
N GLU A 125 14.93 1.96 -12.83
CA GLU A 125 15.72 0.97 -12.11
C GLU A 125 16.64 1.65 -11.07
N GLY A 126 16.70 1.12 -9.85
CA GLY A 126 17.66 1.55 -8.84
C GLY A 126 17.33 2.87 -8.12
N THR A 127 16.15 3.45 -8.35
CA THR A 127 15.76 4.73 -7.75
C THR A 127 15.64 4.63 -6.23
N CYS A 128 16.16 5.63 -5.53
CA CYS A 128 16.09 5.71 -4.07
C CYS A 128 15.44 7.04 -3.66
N ILE A 129 14.46 7.00 -2.78
CA ILE A 129 13.79 8.17 -2.19
C ILE A 129 13.99 8.09 -0.67
N TYR A 130 14.71 9.04 -0.08
CA TYR A 130 15.13 8.89 1.31
C TYR A 130 15.34 10.22 2.04
N GLY A 131 15.58 10.14 3.34
CA GLY A 131 15.93 11.27 4.19
C GLY A 131 14.96 11.42 5.35
N GLU A 132 15.22 12.40 6.22
CA GLU A 132 14.46 12.63 7.46
C GLU A 132 13.39 13.73 7.31
N GLY A 133 13.18 14.22 6.09
CA GLY A 133 12.19 15.27 5.80
C GLY A 133 10.79 14.72 5.53
N THR A 134 9.92 15.62 5.06
CA THR A 134 8.49 15.34 4.84
C THR A 134 8.10 15.47 3.38
N ILE A 135 7.25 14.55 2.91
CA ILE A 135 6.49 14.69 1.67
C ILE A 135 5.02 14.84 2.08
N ASP A 136 4.43 16.01 1.83
CA ASP A 136 3.08 16.39 2.25
C ASP A 136 2.15 16.50 1.03
N GLY A 137 1.04 15.75 1.02
CA GLY A 137 0.10 15.71 -0.10
C GLY A 137 -1.00 16.78 -0.10
N SER A 138 -1.08 17.61 0.95
CA SER A 138 -2.15 18.62 1.13
C SER A 138 -3.58 18.03 1.08
N GLY A 139 -3.74 16.81 1.59
CA GLY A 139 -4.95 16.00 1.48
C GLY A 139 -6.19 16.63 2.12
N ASP A 140 -6.06 17.24 3.29
CA ASP A 140 -7.13 18.01 3.92
C ASP A 140 -7.66 19.13 3.03
N GLU A 141 -6.76 19.88 2.40
CA GLU A 141 -7.09 20.97 1.48
C GLU A 141 -7.79 20.43 0.22
N TRP A 142 -7.32 19.31 -0.31
CA TRP A 142 -7.96 18.57 -1.41
C TRP A 142 -9.39 18.13 -1.06
N VAL A 143 -9.60 17.56 0.14
CA VAL A 143 -10.91 17.10 0.61
C VAL A 143 -11.88 18.27 0.77
N LYS A 144 -11.43 19.39 1.37
CA LYS A 144 -12.24 20.62 1.49
C LYS A 144 -12.62 21.19 0.12
N GLN A 145 -11.72 21.11 -0.85
CA GLN A 145 -11.99 21.55 -2.22
C GLN A 145 -13.05 20.65 -2.89
N TYR A 146 -12.88 19.33 -2.78
CA TYR A 146 -13.79 18.35 -3.36
C TYR A 146 -15.22 18.45 -2.78
N HIS A 147 -15.37 18.63 -1.46
CA HIS A 147 -16.68 18.83 -0.84
C HIS A 147 -17.37 20.11 -1.28
N ARG A 148 -16.64 21.23 -1.35
CA ARG A 148 -17.18 22.51 -1.88
C ARG A 148 -17.63 22.36 -3.34
N GLN A 149 -16.91 21.58 -4.14
CA GLN A 149 -17.22 21.36 -5.56
C GLN A 149 -18.46 20.50 -5.78
N LYS A 150 -18.68 19.45 -4.97
CA LYS A 150 -19.93 18.67 -5.01
C LYS A 150 -21.18 19.53 -4.78
N GLN A 151 -21.02 20.70 -4.16
CA GLN A 151 -22.08 21.66 -3.90
C GLN A 151 -22.21 22.75 -5.00
N SER A 152 -21.29 22.79 -5.98
CA SER A 152 -21.28 23.78 -7.07
C SER A 152 -21.89 23.22 -8.36
N ALA A 153 -22.61 24.07 -9.10
CA ALA A 153 -23.16 23.75 -10.42
C ALA A 153 -22.13 23.81 -11.57
N THR A 154 -20.92 24.31 -11.32
CA THR A 154 -19.87 24.43 -12.35
C THR A 154 -19.12 23.10 -12.53
N PRO A 155 -19.02 22.55 -13.75
CA PRO A 155 -18.24 21.35 -14.00
C PRO A 155 -16.75 21.63 -13.75
N PHE A 156 -16.20 20.93 -12.76
CA PHE A 156 -14.76 20.89 -12.50
C PHE A 156 -14.10 19.97 -13.54
N PRO A 157 -12.84 20.21 -13.97
CA PRO A 157 -12.14 19.23 -14.79
C PRO A 157 -12.18 17.85 -14.10
N LYS A 158 -12.39 16.78 -14.87
CA LYS A 158 -12.48 15.38 -14.38
C LYS A 158 -11.10 14.88 -13.90
N VAL A 159 -10.49 15.57 -12.96
CA VAL A 159 -9.17 15.29 -12.40
C VAL A 159 -9.42 14.71 -11.02
N GLY A 160 -8.97 13.48 -10.81
CA GLY A 160 -9.01 12.82 -9.51
C GLY A 160 -8.02 13.48 -8.55
N ARG A 161 -8.20 13.25 -7.25
CA ARG A 161 -7.20 13.63 -6.25
C ARG A 161 -5.89 12.86 -6.53
N PRO A 162 -4.71 13.50 -6.44
CA PRO A 162 -3.44 12.85 -6.74
C PRO A 162 -3.02 11.90 -5.62
N ARG A 163 -2.45 10.76 -5.99
CA ARG A 163 -1.71 9.90 -5.06
C ARG A 163 -0.45 10.61 -4.60
N LEU A 164 0.11 10.24 -3.44
CA LEU A 164 1.34 10.89 -2.97
C LEU A 164 2.55 10.44 -3.81
N ILE A 165 2.78 9.14 -3.92
CA ILE A 165 3.91 8.54 -4.64
C ILE A 165 3.42 7.34 -5.45
N CYS A 166 3.83 7.25 -6.71
CA CYS A 166 3.56 6.10 -7.57
C CYS A 166 4.85 5.58 -8.19
N PHE A 167 5.20 4.33 -7.88
CA PHE A 167 6.17 3.54 -8.63
C PHE A 167 5.42 2.71 -9.66
N GLN A 168 5.72 2.89 -10.94
CA GLN A 168 5.10 2.12 -12.02
C GLN A 168 6.20 1.48 -12.87
N ASN A 169 6.10 0.16 -13.10
CA ASN A 169 7.08 -0.61 -13.89
C ASN A 169 8.53 -0.45 -13.40
N CYS A 170 8.74 -0.35 -12.09
CA CYS A 170 10.06 -0.09 -11.54
C CYS A 170 10.77 -1.37 -11.10
N SER A 171 12.09 -1.33 -11.04
CA SER A 171 12.90 -2.40 -10.44
C SER A 171 13.95 -1.87 -9.47
N ASN A 172 14.26 -2.65 -8.43
CA ASN A 172 15.33 -2.32 -7.48
C ASN A 172 15.15 -0.96 -6.80
N VAL A 173 13.91 -0.59 -6.44
CA VAL A 173 13.58 0.72 -5.86
C VAL A 173 13.52 0.68 -4.34
N ARG A 174 13.95 1.77 -3.70
CA ARG A 174 13.97 1.89 -2.24
C ARG A 174 13.36 3.20 -1.77
N ILE A 175 12.56 3.13 -0.72
CA ILE A 175 12.07 4.31 0.00
C ILE A 175 12.33 4.16 1.51
N SER A 176 12.91 5.18 2.14
CA SER A 176 13.25 5.05 3.57
C SER A 176 13.37 6.34 4.39
N HIS A 177 13.16 6.23 5.70
CA HIS A 177 13.35 7.28 6.73
C HIS A 177 12.43 8.51 6.66
N LEU A 178 11.54 8.58 5.66
CA LEU A 178 10.72 9.74 5.38
C LEU A 178 9.45 9.82 6.22
N GLN A 179 8.98 11.04 6.42
CA GLN A 179 7.60 11.31 6.84
C GLN A 179 6.73 11.51 5.59
N LEU A 180 5.79 10.60 5.34
CA LEU A 180 4.76 10.74 4.32
C LEU A 180 3.49 11.22 5.02
N HIS A 181 3.00 12.39 4.63
CA HIS A 181 1.94 13.05 5.38
C HIS A 181 0.82 13.52 4.46
N ASN A 182 -0.40 13.44 4.97
CA ASN A 182 -1.57 14.14 4.46
C ASN A 182 -1.76 13.89 2.95
N GLN A 183 -1.70 12.64 2.53
CA GLN A 183 -1.99 12.23 1.16
C GLN A 183 -3.42 12.59 0.75
N ALA A 184 -3.65 12.94 -0.52
CA ALA A 184 -4.98 13.31 -0.98
C ALA A 184 -5.87 12.10 -1.30
N VAL A 185 -5.29 10.95 -1.66
CA VAL A 185 -5.90 9.60 -1.80
C VAL A 185 -4.83 8.59 -1.36
N TRP A 186 -4.61 7.46 -2.05
CA TRP A 186 -3.56 6.51 -1.75
C TRP A 186 -2.20 7.17 -1.61
N CYS A 187 -1.45 6.82 -0.55
CA CYS A 187 -0.14 7.39 -0.27
C CYS A 187 0.92 6.78 -1.19
N LEU A 188 1.30 5.51 -0.98
CA LEU A 188 2.36 4.86 -1.74
C LEU A 188 1.80 3.74 -2.62
N HIS A 189 1.75 3.96 -3.94
CA HIS A 189 1.29 2.96 -4.91
C HIS A 189 2.48 2.29 -5.61
N ILE A 190 2.67 0.99 -5.37
CA ILE A 190 3.71 0.15 -5.96
C ILE A 190 3.05 -0.71 -7.04
N LEU A 191 3.14 -0.27 -8.29
CA LEU A 191 2.44 -0.85 -9.43
C LEU A 191 3.44 -1.52 -10.39
N TYR A 192 3.18 -2.79 -10.74
CA TYR A 192 3.98 -3.55 -11.72
C TYR A 192 5.48 -3.55 -11.46
N SER A 193 5.87 -3.47 -10.18
CA SER A 193 7.25 -3.25 -9.79
C SER A 193 7.86 -4.51 -9.19
N HIS A 194 9.18 -4.62 -9.29
CA HIS A 194 9.93 -5.78 -8.82
C HIS A 194 11.08 -5.37 -7.90
N ASN A 195 11.31 -6.12 -6.82
CA ASN A 195 12.38 -5.85 -5.86
C ASN A 195 12.27 -4.43 -5.27
N VAL A 196 11.22 -4.23 -4.46
CA VAL A 196 10.90 -2.95 -3.84
C VAL A 196 11.13 -3.04 -2.33
N THR A 197 11.90 -2.11 -1.77
CA THR A 197 12.12 -2.01 -0.31
C THR A 197 11.52 -0.72 0.25
N VAL A 198 10.65 -0.85 1.24
CA VAL A 198 10.09 0.23 2.05
C VAL A 198 10.56 0.04 3.48
N ASN A 199 11.25 1.02 4.06
CA ASN A 199 11.86 0.84 5.38
C ASN A 199 11.91 2.12 6.21
N HIS A 200 11.53 2.07 7.49
CA HIS A 200 11.60 3.24 8.39
C HIS A 200 10.81 4.46 7.91
N ILE A 201 9.65 4.28 7.25
CA ILE A 201 8.77 5.40 6.91
C ILE A 201 7.65 5.56 7.93
N ASN A 202 7.14 6.79 8.04
CA ASN A 202 5.97 7.12 8.83
C ASN A 202 4.89 7.69 7.91
N ILE A 203 3.72 7.06 7.84
CA ILE A 203 2.60 7.49 7.01
C ILE A 203 1.46 7.97 7.91
N THR A 204 1.03 9.22 7.76
CA THR A 204 -0.08 9.79 8.55
C THR A 204 -1.06 10.58 7.69
N ALA A 205 -2.35 10.33 7.84
CA ALA A 205 -3.43 11.13 7.24
C ALA A 205 -4.57 11.36 8.23
N GLN A 206 -5.29 12.45 8.04
CA GLN A 206 -6.51 12.69 8.80
C GLN A 206 -7.55 11.61 8.51
N HIS A 207 -8.26 11.17 9.56
CA HIS A 207 -9.30 10.13 9.50
C HIS A 207 -10.61 10.60 8.81
N ASN A 208 -10.54 11.68 8.05
CA ASN A 208 -11.62 12.19 7.20
C ASN A 208 -11.29 12.05 5.70
N ILE A 209 -10.04 11.71 5.33
CA ILE A 209 -9.60 11.66 3.94
C ILE A 209 -10.05 10.33 3.33
N PRO A 210 -11.01 10.31 2.39
CA PRO A 210 -11.50 9.06 1.82
C PRO A 210 -10.46 8.43 0.90
N SER A 211 -10.32 7.10 0.98
CA SER A 211 -9.35 6.32 0.19
C SER A 211 -7.91 6.75 0.46
N SER A 212 -7.56 6.94 1.73
CA SER A 212 -6.21 7.36 2.16
C SER A 212 -5.31 6.17 2.53
N ASP A 213 -5.45 5.04 1.83
CA ASP A 213 -4.63 3.85 1.99
C ASP A 213 -3.14 4.21 2.14
N GLY A 214 -2.45 3.53 3.06
CA GLY A 214 -1.04 3.82 3.35
C GLY A 214 -0.14 3.33 2.22
N ILE A 215 -0.15 2.02 1.96
CA ILE A 215 0.65 1.40 0.90
C ILE A 215 -0.22 0.43 0.09
N ASP A 216 -0.25 0.64 -1.22
CA ASP A 216 -0.92 -0.24 -2.19
C ASP A 216 0.12 -1.02 -2.98
N ILE A 217 0.17 -2.34 -2.80
CA ILE A 217 1.03 -3.23 -3.59
C ILE A 217 0.19 -3.85 -4.70
N ASP A 218 0.32 -3.36 -5.94
CA ASP A 218 -0.54 -3.76 -7.06
C ASP A 218 0.27 -4.47 -8.17
N SER A 219 -0.07 -5.74 -8.42
CA SER A 219 0.56 -6.58 -9.44
C SER A 219 2.10 -6.55 -9.41
N SER A 220 2.69 -6.61 -8.20
CA SER A 220 4.13 -6.43 -7.96
C SER A 220 4.78 -7.65 -7.30
N ASP A 221 6.07 -7.87 -7.54
CA ASP A 221 6.79 -9.08 -7.12
C ASP A 221 8.01 -8.73 -6.25
N SER A 222 8.23 -9.46 -5.15
CA SER A 222 9.42 -9.29 -4.29
C SER A 222 9.42 -7.91 -3.63
N VAL A 223 8.41 -7.66 -2.79
CA VAL A 223 8.26 -6.41 -2.04
C VAL A 223 8.53 -6.67 -0.56
N HIS A 224 9.40 -5.85 0.03
CA HIS A 224 9.73 -5.91 1.46
C HIS A 224 9.39 -4.59 2.13
N ILE A 225 8.50 -4.62 3.12
CA ILE A 225 8.10 -3.47 3.92
C ILE A 225 8.48 -3.76 5.38
N SER A 226 9.26 -2.87 5.99
CA SER A 226 9.65 -3.05 7.40
C SER A 226 9.78 -1.76 8.19
N ASN A 227 9.72 -1.87 9.52
CA ASN A 227 9.95 -0.77 10.47
C ASN A 227 9.10 0.47 10.17
N THR A 228 7.85 0.27 9.76
CA THR A 228 6.99 1.32 9.22
C THR A 228 5.80 1.57 10.16
N PHE A 229 5.49 2.84 10.39
CA PHE A 229 4.29 3.27 11.11
C PHE A 229 3.25 3.81 10.12
N ILE A 230 1.99 3.44 10.29
CA ILE A 230 0.88 3.91 9.43
C ILE A 230 -0.35 4.26 10.27
N ASP A 231 -0.89 5.46 10.08
CA ASP A 231 -2.13 5.95 10.68
C ASP A 231 -2.97 6.69 9.63
N VAL A 232 -4.05 6.05 9.14
CA VAL A 232 -4.79 6.50 7.95
C VAL A 232 -6.29 6.17 8.04
N ASN A 233 -7.10 6.71 7.12
CA ASN A 233 -8.55 6.47 7.10
C ASN A 233 -9.01 5.31 6.22
N ASP A 234 -8.09 4.51 5.69
CA ASP A 234 -8.42 3.31 4.91
C ASP A 234 -7.45 2.17 5.27
N ASP A 235 -7.24 1.18 4.42
CA ASP A 235 -6.28 0.11 4.70
C ASP A 235 -4.87 0.69 4.95
N CYS A 236 -4.19 0.28 6.04
CA CYS A 236 -2.79 0.67 6.26
C CYS A 236 -1.91 0.12 5.13
N ILE A 237 -2.07 -1.16 4.80
CA ILE A 237 -1.50 -1.77 3.59
C ILE A 237 -2.59 -2.55 2.86
N SER A 238 -2.72 -2.34 1.55
CA SER A 238 -3.63 -3.07 0.67
C SER A 238 -2.85 -3.79 -0.43
N ILE A 239 -2.93 -5.12 -0.49
CA ILE A 239 -2.32 -5.92 -1.56
C ILE A 239 -3.37 -6.19 -2.63
N LYS A 240 -3.06 -5.79 -3.86
CA LYS A 240 -3.95 -5.74 -5.03
C LYS A 240 -3.26 -6.37 -6.25
N SER A 241 -4.04 -6.60 -7.31
CA SER A 241 -3.60 -7.21 -8.57
C SER A 241 -4.57 -6.89 -9.70
N GLY A 242 -5.12 -5.68 -9.71
CA GLY A 242 -6.14 -5.25 -10.66
C GLY A 242 -7.55 -5.80 -10.39
N LYS A 243 -8.52 -5.25 -11.13
CA LYS A 243 -9.95 -5.40 -10.87
C LYS A 243 -10.70 -6.00 -12.06
N ASP A 244 -11.57 -6.96 -11.75
CA ASP A 244 -12.52 -7.59 -12.65
C ASP A 244 -11.85 -8.06 -13.96
N GLU A 245 -12.49 -7.76 -15.11
CA GLU A 245 -12.00 -8.14 -16.44
C GLU A 245 -10.64 -7.53 -16.75
N ASP A 246 -10.37 -6.30 -16.31
CA ASP A 246 -9.10 -5.64 -16.58
C ASP A 246 -7.95 -6.33 -15.82
N GLY A 247 -8.14 -6.64 -14.54
CA GLY A 247 -7.17 -7.39 -13.76
C GLY A 247 -6.92 -8.80 -14.32
N ARG A 248 -7.98 -9.49 -14.77
CA ARG A 248 -7.84 -10.80 -15.44
C ARG A 248 -7.16 -10.71 -16.81
N ARG A 249 -7.41 -9.65 -17.57
CA ARG A 249 -6.74 -9.38 -18.85
C ARG A 249 -5.24 -9.15 -18.65
N VAL A 250 -4.89 -8.34 -17.65
CA VAL A 250 -3.48 -8.06 -17.32
C VAL A 250 -2.79 -9.31 -16.76
N ASN A 251 -3.49 -10.10 -15.94
CA ASN A 251 -3.04 -11.39 -15.42
C ASN A 251 -1.65 -11.34 -14.75
N LYS A 252 -1.40 -10.28 -13.97
CA LYS A 252 -0.16 -10.11 -13.20
C LYS A 252 -0.48 -10.18 -11.70
N PRO A 253 0.00 -11.20 -10.98
CA PRO A 253 -0.23 -11.30 -9.55
C PRO A 253 0.62 -10.32 -8.75
N SER A 254 0.18 -10.03 -7.53
CA SER A 254 1.07 -9.57 -6.46
C SER A 254 1.63 -10.78 -5.71
N ARG A 255 2.96 -10.90 -5.60
CA ARG A 255 3.56 -12.09 -4.99
C ARG A 255 4.92 -11.89 -4.34
N ASN A 256 5.29 -12.83 -3.47
CA ASN A 256 6.56 -12.82 -2.74
C ASN A 256 6.71 -11.52 -1.93
N ILE A 257 5.76 -11.29 -1.02
CA ILE A 257 5.68 -10.05 -0.24
C ILE A 257 5.99 -10.37 1.21
N ILE A 258 6.90 -9.58 1.80
CA ILE A 258 7.23 -9.64 3.22
C ILE A 258 6.90 -8.29 3.85
N ILE A 259 6.09 -8.31 4.90
CA ILE A 259 5.76 -7.14 5.72
C ILE A 259 6.15 -7.51 7.14
N ASP A 260 7.10 -6.80 7.75
CA ASP A 260 7.53 -7.12 9.10
C ASP A 260 7.84 -5.91 9.99
N SER A 261 7.76 -6.10 11.30
CA SER A 261 8.19 -5.08 12.27
C SER A 261 7.46 -3.75 12.09
N CYS A 262 6.18 -3.79 11.70
CA CYS A 262 5.36 -2.60 11.42
C CYS A 262 4.37 -2.33 12.55
N HIS A 263 4.01 -1.05 12.67
CA HIS A 263 3.00 -0.58 13.63
C HIS A 263 1.87 0.08 12.86
N PHE A 264 0.69 -0.53 12.93
CA PHE A 264 -0.51 -0.01 12.28
C PHE A 264 -1.41 0.60 13.35
N ALA A 265 -1.57 1.93 13.32
CA ALA A 265 -2.48 2.64 14.21
C ALA A 265 -3.93 2.51 13.70
N TYR A 266 -4.64 3.62 13.52
CA TYR A 266 -5.95 3.58 12.91
C TYR A 266 -5.84 3.27 11.40
N GLY A 267 -6.85 2.56 10.92
CA GLY A 267 -7.00 2.10 9.54
C GLY A 267 -8.17 1.14 9.40
N HIS A 268 -8.66 0.96 8.17
CA HIS A 268 -9.70 -0.01 7.86
C HIS A 268 -9.17 -1.45 7.75
N GLY A 269 -7.85 -1.61 7.64
CA GLY A 269 -7.18 -2.89 7.81
C GLY A 269 -5.71 -2.70 8.15
N GLY A 270 -5.11 -3.66 8.85
CA GLY A 270 -3.67 -3.65 9.12
C GLY A 270 -2.91 -4.01 7.86
N VAL A 271 -3.11 -5.24 7.39
CA VAL A 271 -2.77 -5.63 6.01
C VAL A 271 -4.00 -6.31 5.42
N ALA A 272 -4.48 -5.77 4.30
CA ALA A 272 -5.65 -6.26 3.60
C ALA A 272 -5.27 -6.92 2.27
N MET A 273 -5.93 -8.02 1.94
CA MET A 273 -5.95 -8.55 0.57
C MET A 273 -7.17 -7.98 -0.15
N GLY A 274 -6.96 -7.19 -1.20
CA GLY A 274 -8.01 -6.69 -2.09
C GLY A 274 -8.65 -5.35 -1.70
N SER A 275 -9.73 -4.95 -2.37
CA SER A 275 -10.68 -5.82 -3.09
C SER A 275 -10.27 -6.22 -4.51
N GLU A 276 -9.26 -5.56 -5.07
CA GLU A 276 -8.81 -5.70 -6.46
C GLU A 276 -7.86 -6.89 -6.59
N VAL A 277 -8.38 -8.12 -6.56
CA VAL A 277 -7.58 -9.37 -6.48
C VAL A 277 -7.53 -10.18 -7.78
N SER A 278 -7.97 -9.60 -8.90
CA SER A 278 -8.30 -10.34 -10.11
C SER A 278 -7.10 -10.97 -10.84
N GLY A 279 -5.90 -10.40 -10.70
CA GLY A 279 -4.66 -10.97 -11.21
C GLY A 279 -3.99 -11.98 -10.27
N GLY A 280 -4.49 -12.11 -9.04
CA GLY A 280 -4.02 -13.05 -8.02
C GLY A 280 -3.08 -12.44 -6.98
N ILE A 281 -3.06 -13.05 -5.79
CA ILE A 281 -2.18 -12.69 -4.67
C ILE A 281 -1.59 -13.96 -4.07
N HIS A 282 -0.26 -14.09 -4.04
CA HIS A 282 0.40 -15.34 -3.68
C HIS A 282 1.62 -15.12 -2.79
N ASN A 283 1.84 -16.00 -1.82
CA ASN A 283 3.08 -16.03 -1.03
C ASN A 283 3.34 -14.68 -0.31
N VAL A 284 2.51 -14.40 0.70
CA VAL A 284 2.63 -13.19 1.52
C VAL A 284 2.89 -13.58 2.97
N LEU A 285 3.92 -12.98 3.57
CA LEU A 285 4.24 -13.10 4.98
C LEU A 285 4.09 -11.74 5.67
N ILE A 286 3.21 -11.67 6.65
CA ILE A 286 3.05 -10.54 7.56
C ILE A 286 3.52 -11.00 8.94
N SER A 287 4.52 -10.33 9.52
CA SER A 287 5.10 -10.80 10.78
C SER A 287 5.56 -9.73 11.76
N ASN A 288 5.47 -9.99 13.05
CA ASN A 288 5.99 -9.10 14.10
C ASN A 288 5.39 -7.69 14.05
N CYS A 289 4.08 -7.59 13.83
CA CYS A 289 3.38 -6.31 13.76
C CYS A 289 2.50 -6.07 14.99
N VAL A 290 2.34 -4.80 15.33
CA VAL A 290 1.42 -4.32 16.37
C VAL A 290 0.31 -3.52 15.70
N ILE A 291 -0.94 -3.75 16.11
CA ILE A 291 -2.10 -3.04 15.59
C ILE A 291 -2.91 -2.43 16.72
N ASP A 292 -3.12 -1.12 16.66
CA ASP A 292 -3.73 -0.33 17.74
C ASP A 292 -5.26 -0.18 17.63
N SER A 293 -5.78 0.53 18.62
CA SER A 293 -7.20 0.68 18.90
C SER A 293 -7.95 1.31 17.73
N ASP A 294 -9.19 0.87 17.58
CA ASP A 294 -10.13 1.32 16.55
C ASP A 294 -9.78 0.94 15.10
N ASN A 295 -8.62 0.31 14.83
CA ASN A 295 -8.39 -0.35 13.55
C ASN A 295 -9.54 -1.33 13.26
N TRP A 296 -10.12 -1.26 12.06
CA TRP A 296 -11.37 -1.95 11.76
C TRP A 296 -11.21 -3.47 11.73
N ALA A 297 -10.26 -3.98 10.95
CA ALA A 297 -9.98 -5.40 10.82
C ALA A 297 -8.50 -5.61 10.44
N PRO A 298 -7.61 -5.90 11.40
CA PRO A 298 -6.17 -6.05 11.17
C PRO A 298 -5.82 -7.11 10.11
N ILE A 299 -6.54 -8.24 10.13
CA ILE A 299 -6.38 -9.35 9.19
C ILE A 299 -7.61 -9.37 8.29
N ARG A 300 -7.45 -8.87 7.06
CA ARG A 300 -8.60 -8.56 6.20
C ARG A 300 -8.47 -9.13 4.78
N PHE A 301 -9.57 -9.67 4.27
CA PHE A 301 -9.67 -10.18 2.91
C PHE A 301 -10.96 -9.68 2.28
N LYS A 302 -10.85 -9.04 1.12
CA LYS A 302 -11.97 -8.44 0.40
C LYS A 302 -11.96 -8.96 -1.04
N SER A 303 -13.10 -9.43 -1.51
CA SER A 303 -13.32 -9.68 -2.94
C SER A 303 -14.79 -9.47 -3.29
N GLN A 304 -15.11 -9.53 -4.58
CA GLN A 304 -16.47 -9.56 -5.10
C GLN A 304 -16.65 -10.74 -6.06
N PRO A 305 -17.89 -11.23 -6.28
CA PRO A 305 -18.16 -12.27 -7.26
C PRO A 305 -17.62 -11.97 -8.67
N SER A 306 -17.46 -10.70 -9.04
CA SER A 306 -16.96 -10.25 -10.33
C SER A 306 -15.44 -10.35 -10.50
N ARG A 307 -14.67 -10.54 -9.41
CA ARG A 307 -13.20 -10.42 -9.43
C ARG A 307 -12.52 -11.60 -10.09
N GLY A 308 -12.86 -12.83 -9.70
CA GLY A 308 -12.05 -14.00 -10.05
C GLY A 308 -10.67 -13.97 -9.37
N GLY A 309 -9.68 -14.63 -9.97
CA GLY A 309 -8.32 -14.71 -9.43
C GLY A 309 -8.18 -15.66 -8.23
N VAL A 310 -6.95 -15.84 -7.76
CA VAL A 310 -6.61 -16.71 -6.63
C VAL A 310 -5.84 -15.92 -5.59
N VAL A 311 -6.28 -15.98 -4.33
CA VAL A 311 -5.55 -15.45 -3.17
C VAL A 311 -5.12 -16.64 -2.31
N GLU A 312 -3.82 -16.91 -2.25
CA GLU A 312 -3.33 -18.10 -1.55
C GLU A 312 -1.93 -17.97 -0.94
N ASN A 313 -1.65 -18.86 0.03
CA ASN A 313 -0.37 -18.94 0.74
C ASN A 313 -0.07 -17.62 1.48
N ILE A 314 -1.00 -17.24 2.36
CA ILE A 314 -0.93 -16.01 3.16
C ILE A 314 -0.69 -16.38 4.61
N THR A 315 0.36 -15.83 5.20
CA THR A 315 0.71 -16.06 6.61
C THR A 315 0.69 -14.74 7.38
N TYR A 316 -0.11 -14.70 8.44
CA TYR A 316 -0.03 -13.69 9.49
C TYR A 316 0.59 -14.34 10.71
N GLN A 317 1.73 -13.85 11.19
CA GLN A 317 2.38 -14.42 12.37
C GLN A 317 2.92 -13.40 13.37
N ASN A 318 2.91 -13.74 14.66
CA ASN A 318 3.44 -12.87 15.73
C ASN A 318 2.80 -11.48 15.68
N ILE A 319 1.47 -11.43 15.77
CA ILE A 319 0.70 -10.19 15.67
C ILE A 319 0.09 -9.87 17.03
N THR A 320 0.28 -8.64 17.49
CA THR A 320 -0.34 -8.14 18.73
C THR A 320 -1.46 -7.16 18.41
N LEU A 321 -2.66 -7.41 18.95
CA LEU A 321 -3.86 -6.59 18.74
C LEU A 321 -4.23 -5.82 20.01
N HIS A 322 -4.33 -4.49 19.91
CA HIS A 322 -4.66 -3.61 21.03
C HIS A 322 -6.00 -2.90 20.83
N ASN A 323 -7.09 -3.54 21.25
CA ASN A 323 -8.47 -3.02 21.21
C ASN A 323 -8.96 -2.66 19.79
N THR A 324 -8.65 -3.51 18.81
CA THR A 324 -9.15 -3.37 17.43
C THR A 324 -10.65 -3.69 17.38
N ARG A 325 -11.37 -3.24 16.34
CA ARG A 325 -12.81 -3.51 16.22
C ARG A 325 -13.08 -4.98 15.92
N LYS A 326 -12.34 -5.56 14.99
CA LYS A 326 -12.32 -6.99 14.72
C LYS A 326 -10.91 -7.54 14.83
N ALA A 327 -10.75 -8.86 14.98
CA ALA A 327 -9.47 -9.52 14.68
C ALA A 327 -9.40 -9.92 13.20
N PHE A 328 -10.47 -10.57 12.70
CA PHE A 328 -10.52 -11.15 11.35
C PHE A 328 -11.74 -10.64 10.57
N GLU A 329 -11.56 -10.25 9.31
CA GLU A 329 -12.70 -9.96 8.41
C GLU A 329 -12.41 -10.49 7.00
N PHE A 330 -13.12 -11.53 6.59
CA PHE A 330 -13.03 -12.09 5.25
C PHE A 330 -14.39 -11.92 4.58
N ASN A 331 -14.48 -11.05 3.58
CA ASN A 331 -15.73 -10.75 2.90
C ASN A 331 -15.56 -10.89 1.38
N MET A 332 -15.97 -12.05 0.86
CA MET A 332 -15.88 -12.37 -0.56
C MET A 332 -17.05 -11.82 -1.39
N ALA A 333 -18.01 -11.17 -0.73
CA ALA A 333 -19.13 -10.46 -1.33
C ALA A 333 -19.09 -8.96 -1.03
N TRP A 334 -17.88 -8.37 -0.93
CA TRP A 334 -17.66 -6.96 -0.60
C TRP A 334 -18.54 -6.03 -1.45
N ARG A 335 -19.16 -4.99 -0.85
CA ARG A 335 -20.12 -4.11 -1.56
C ARG A 335 -19.81 -2.62 -1.51
N MET A 336 -18.72 -2.20 -0.85
CA MET A 336 -18.41 -0.76 -0.70
C MET A 336 -17.76 -0.11 -1.94
N VAL A 337 -17.71 -0.81 -3.08
CA VAL A 337 -17.23 -0.28 -4.37
C VAL A 337 -18.38 -0.19 -5.36
N GLY A 338 -18.47 0.93 -6.08
CA GLY A 338 -19.57 1.24 -7.01
C GLY A 338 -19.64 0.28 -8.21
N THR A 339 -20.87 0.08 -8.70
CA THR A 339 -21.27 -0.83 -9.79
C THR A 339 -20.83 -2.28 -9.60
N ILE A 340 -21.76 -3.13 -9.14
CA ILE A 340 -21.54 -4.58 -9.09
C ILE A 340 -21.51 -5.09 -10.53
N ARG A 341 -20.32 -5.42 -11.03
CA ARG A 341 -20.17 -6.04 -12.35
C ARG A 341 -20.69 -7.49 -12.32
N LYS A 342 -20.95 -8.04 -13.50
CA LYS A 342 -21.35 -9.45 -13.66
C LYS A 342 -20.33 -10.35 -12.94
N PRO A 343 -20.77 -11.40 -12.22
CA PRO A 343 -19.86 -12.40 -11.67
C PRO A 343 -18.88 -12.94 -12.71
N ALA A 344 -17.64 -13.19 -12.28
CA ALA A 344 -16.67 -13.90 -13.08
C ALA A 344 -17.13 -15.35 -13.29
N GLU A 345 -16.71 -15.97 -14.39
CA GLU A 345 -17.01 -17.38 -14.66
C GLU A 345 -16.47 -18.28 -13.55
N VAL A 346 -15.23 -18.01 -13.12
CA VAL A 346 -14.63 -18.59 -11.92
C VAL A 346 -14.57 -17.49 -10.86
N PRO A 347 -15.33 -17.59 -9.75
CA PRO A 347 -15.22 -16.64 -8.64
C PRO A 347 -13.83 -16.68 -8.00
N THR A 348 -13.52 -15.68 -7.17
CA THR A 348 -12.26 -15.67 -6.43
C THR A 348 -12.11 -16.92 -5.58
N ILE A 349 -10.95 -17.57 -5.69
CA ILE A 349 -10.54 -18.67 -4.80
C ILE A 349 -9.67 -18.08 -3.70
N VAL A 350 -10.03 -18.33 -2.43
CA VAL A 350 -9.23 -17.93 -1.27
C VAL A 350 -8.87 -19.17 -0.49
N ARG A 351 -7.56 -19.48 -0.36
CA ARG A 351 -7.13 -20.70 0.31
C ARG A 351 -5.74 -20.63 0.96
N ASN A 352 -5.43 -21.59 1.81
CA ASN A 352 -4.10 -21.79 2.42
C ASN A 352 -3.66 -20.55 3.19
N ILE A 353 -4.38 -20.25 4.27
CA ILE A 353 -4.13 -19.11 5.14
C ILE A 353 -3.67 -19.63 6.49
N LEU A 354 -2.50 -19.18 6.94
CA LEU A 354 -1.98 -19.48 8.26
C LEU A 354 -2.05 -18.24 9.14
N ILE A 355 -2.67 -18.38 10.31
CA ILE A 355 -2.74 -17.35 11.35
C ILE A 355 -2.07 -17.92 12.59
N LYS A 356 -0.90 -17.39 12.96
CA LYS A 356 -0.01 -17.98 13.96
C LYS A 356 0.42 -16.99 15.01
N ASN A 357 0.39 -17.36 16.29
CA ASN A 357 0.85 -16.49 17.38
C ASN A 357 0.19 -15.10 17.33
N VAL A 358 -1.13 -15.05 17.13
CA VAL A 358 -1.90 -13.80 17.11
C VAL A 358 -2.64 -13.64 18.42
N SER A 359 -2.42 -12.54 19.14
CA SER A 359 -3.04 -12.35 20.44
C SER A 359 -3.44 -10.91 20.70
N GLY A 360 -4.46 -10.71 21.53
CA GLY A 360 -4.87 -9.38 21.92
C GLY A 360 -6.31 -9.25 22.38
N THR A 361 -6.69 -8.01 22.70
CA THR A 361 -8.08 -7.66 23.00
C THR A 361 -8.69 -6.99 21.78
N VAL A 362 -9.90 -7.38 21.42
CA VAL A 362 -10.66 -6.86 20.27
C VAL A 362 -12.13 -6.68 20.66
N GLN A 363 -12.89 -5.89 19.92
CA GLN A 363 -14.33 -5.76 20.19
C GLN A 363 -15.05 -7.05 19.73
N SER A 364 -14.76 -7.55 18.53
CA SER A 364 -15.28 -8.80 17.98
C SER A 364 -14.16 -9.70 17.48
N ALA A 365 -14.24 -11.02 17.68
CA ALA A 365 -13.30 -11.93 17.03
C ALA A 365 -13.42 -11.85 15.50
N GLY A 366 -14.61 -11.52 14.98
CA GLY A 366 -14.84 -11.14 13.60
C GLY A 366 -15.65 -12.16 12.80
N ASP A 367 -15.47 -12.16 11.49
CA ASP A 367 -16.27 -12.96 10.56
C ASP A 367 -15.49 -13.40 9.32
N MET A 368 -15.83 -14.58 8.82
CA MET A 368 -15.36 -15.09 7.54
C MET A 368 -16.54 -15.56 6.69
N SER A 369 -16.75 -14.88 5.56
CA SER A 369 -17.85 -15.10 4.64
C SER A 369 -17.33 -15.34 3.22
N GLY A 370 -17.33 -16.61 2.80
CA GLY A 370 -17.09 -17.05 1.43
C GLY A 370 -18.32 -16.93 0.53
N LEU A 371 -18.19 -17.36 -0.72
CA LEU A 371 -19.31 -17.47 -1.67
C LEU A 371 -19.85 -18.91 -1.67
N ASP A 372 -21.15 -19.09 -1.96
CA ASP A 372 -21.79 -20.41 -2.02
C ASP A 372 -21.02 -21.40 -2.92
N ASN A 373 -20.60 -20.91 -4.09
CA ASN A 373 -19.88 -21.68 -5.11
C ASN A 373 -18.36 -21.50 -5.06
N SER A 374 -17.83 -20.77 -4.08
CA SER A 374 -16.39 -20.60 -3.84
C SER A 374 -16.17 -20.31 -2.35
N PRO A 375 -16.28 -21.34 -1.48
CA PRO A 375 -16.03 -21.17 -0.06
C PRO A 375 -14.55 -20.81 0.19
N ILE A 376 -14.27 -20.13 1.30
CA ILE A 376 -12.91 -19.91 1.79
C ILE A 376 -12.36 -21.26 2.26
N GLN A 377 -11.12 -21.61 1.91
CA GLN A 377 -10.57 -22.96 2.12
C GLN A 377 -9.31 -22.92 2.98
N ASN A 378 -9.10 -23.94 3.81
CA ASN A 378 -7.80 -24.21 4.46
C ASN A 378 -7.26 -23.00 5.25
N VAL A 379 -8.02 -22.57 6.26
CA VAL A 379 -7.58 -21.55 7.22
C VAL A 379 -7.14 -22.27 8.50
N THR A 380 -5.89 -22.09 8.90
CA THR A 380 -5.33 -22.75 10.09
C THR A 380 -4.94 -21.71 11.12
N PHE A 381 -5.37 -21.93 12.36
CA PHE A 381 -4.96 -21.15 13.52
C PHE A 381 -3.95 -21.93 14.37
N GLU A 382 -2.83 -21.30 14.70
CA GLU A 382 -1.82 -21.83 15.63
C GLU A 382 -1.58 -20.81 16.75
N ASN A 383 -1.73 -21.22 18.02
CA ASN A 383 -1.40 -20.41 19.19
C ASN A 383 -2.01 -18.98 19.18
N CYS A 384 -3.30 -18.87 18.88
CA CYS A 384 -4.02 -17.60 18.82
C CYS A 384 -4.88 -17.39 20.07
N TYR A 385 -4.77 -16.23 20.71
CA TYR A 385 -5.45 -15.91 21.98
C TYR A 385 -6.17 -14.56 21.88
N ILE A 386 -7.48 -14.59 21.66
CA ILE A 386 -8.31 -13.42 21.40
C ILE A 386 -9.29 -13.20 22.54
N LYS A 387 -9.22 -12.04 23.20
CA LYS A 387 -10.26 -11.58 24.12
C LYS A 387 -11.24 -10.70 23.34
N ALA A 388 -12.52 -11.08 23.27
CA ALA A 388 -13.52 -10.40 22.47
C ALA A 388 -14.87 -10.31 23.18
N THR A 389 -15.77 -9.42 22.72
CA THR A 389 -17.17 -9.41 23.19
C THR A 389 -18.05 -10.39 22.42
N THR A 390 -17.70 -10.69 21.16
CA THR A 390 -18.39 -11.69 20.32
C THR A 390 -17.41 -12.67 19.69
N GLY A 391 -17.85 -13.91 19.49
CA GLY A 391 -17.08 -14.97 18.83
C GLY A 391 -16.87 -14.78 17.32
N LEU A 392 -16.18 -15.73 16.70
CA LEU A 392 -15.91 -15.77 15.25
C LEU A 392 -17.11 -16.38 14.52
N SER A 393 -17.65 -15.66 13.53
CA SER A 393 -18.69 -16.18 12.63
C SER A 393 -18.09 -16.75 11.36
N LEU A 394 -18.60 -17.91 10.92
CA LEU A 394 -18.14 -18.61 9.72
C LEU A 394 -19.31 -18.86 8.78
N ASN A 395 -19.18 -18.44 7.53
CA ASN A 395 -20.15 -18.66 6.48
C ASN A 395 -19.42 -19.07 5.19
N HIS A 396 -19.78 -20.22 4.61
CA HIS A 396 -19.12 -20.81 3.45
C HIS A 396 -17.60 -20.90 3.59
N VAL A 397 -17.17 -21.61 4.64
CA VAL A 397 -15.76 -21.90 4.92
C VAL A 397 -15.58 -23.41 5.01
N THR A 398 -14.56 -23.95 4.35
CA THR A 398 -14.23 -25.39 4.35
C THR A 398 -12.77 -25.61 4.76
N GLY A 399 -12.49 -26.74 5.43
CA GLY A 399 -11.12 -27.06 5.85
C GLY A 399 -10.53 -26.08 6.87
N ILE A 400 -11.35 -25.43 7.69
CA ILE A 400 -10.88 -24.57 8.78
C ILE A 400 -10.40 -25.41 9.97
N ASP A 401 -9.22 -25.11 10.49
CA ASP A 401 -8.67 -25.67 11.72
C ASP A 401 -8.60 -24.56 12.79
N THR A 402 -9.54 -24.61 13.73
CA THR A 402 -9.64 -23.67 14.86
C THR A 402 -9.02 -24.22 16.14
N THR A 403 -8.33 -25.37 16.11
CA THR A 403 -7.78 -25.99 17.33
C THR A 403 -6.79 -25.09 18.08
N GLY A 404 -6.02 -24.28 17.35
CA GLY A 404 -5.13 -23.28 17.91
C GLY A 404 -5.76 -21.90 18.14
N LEU A 405 -7.09 -21.75 18.04
CA LEU A 405 -7.80 -20.47 18.29
C LEU A 405 -8.55 -20.52 19.63
N HIS A 406 -8.10 -19.71 20.59
CA HIS A 406 -8.75 -19.51 21.87
C HIS A 406 -9.43 -18.14 21.92
N VAL A 407 -10.76 -18.13 21.96
CA VAL A 407 -11.55 -16.90 22.12
C VAL A 407 -12.15 -16.84 23.52
N THR A 408 -11.76 -15.84 24.30
CA THR A 408 -12.34 -15.56 25.63
C THR A 408 -13.40 -14.48 25.50
N LEU A 409 -14.63 -14.82 25.87
CA LEU A 409 -15.78 -13.91 25.95
C LEU A 409 -15.96 -13.38 27.39
N PRO A 410 -16.70 -12.28 27.60
CA PRO A 410 -16.91 -11.67 28.92
C PRO A 410 -17.66 -12.56 29.90
#